data_AF-A0A2M7KLA3-F1
#
_entry.id   AF-A0A2M7KLA3-F1
#
_cell.length_a   1.000
_cell.length_b   1.000
_cell.length_c   1.000
_cell.angle_alpha   90.00
_cell.angle_beta   90.00
_cell.angle_gamma   90.00
#
_symmetry.space_group_name_H-M   'P 1'
#
loop_
_entity.id
_entity.type
_entity.pdbx_description
1 polymer ?
#
loop_
_entity_poly.entity_id
_entity_poly.type
_entity_poly.pdbx_seq_one_letter_code
_entity_poly.pdbx_strand_id
1 'polypeptide(L)'
;CAQYVGEPVRAFAQVRPSVVAAGAEPVDPRAGARGYEGDGVLRATFGPVAVVSNLDPAPVTEGPHKLPPFGFHASAPGVVAANVANVGGRDFGDEGVSFVTQGDARKAEVWVYAPAGDEAAVELPAAVSGPFTVAFDDGPKVKTAAEKGVLTLRLPSRPGVPRLEPPAALAGKAPSDWPGARPKIGVLDFGPGMAPTWTTIQPADWLKAFAGSRLATELGVSAVAIANYADLAAALRAGPTAWLAILNPYGENFPAAAPGKWRETLEAVRGYVENGGSWWETAGYSLYSAVSRVDGRWQGEPIGSSGMSFFGLPVGGGEVDQPAEPLLVTPVGQAVLGAELSAKVAASMSPVNRGLSRGVDDPGHVTLVTGQKQDLVGARHFIGAYRLNGWGWLWRIGGFNPNPEVAVPVAVAAMEYVYTHPPLPVKAGGVKYLWHAVVETG
;
A
#
# COMPACT_ATOMS: atom_id res chain seq x y z
N CYS A 1 -8.29 -31.90 7.36
CA CYS A 1 -7.24 -32.88 7.71
C CYS A 1 -7.63 -33.88 8.82
N ALA A 2 -8.49 -33.52 9.80
CA ALA A 2 -8.88 -34.43 10.88
C ALA A 2 -9.43 -35.80 10.42
N GLN A 3 -10.10 -35.84 9.26
CA GLN A 3 -10.66 -37.06 8.67
C GLN A 3 -9.62 -38.13 8.25
N TYR A 4 -8.33 -37.76 8.14
CA TYR A 4 -7.25 -38.67 7.74
C TYR A 4 -6.26 -38.95 8.88
N VAL A 5 -6.59 -38.55 10.11
CA VAL A 5 -5.75 -38.83 11.28
C VAL A 5 -5.71 -40.34 11.50
N GLY A 6 -4.50 -40.90 11.62
CA GLY A 6 -4.28 -42.34 11.83
C GLY A 6 -3.97 -43.15 10.56
N GLU A 7 -3.98 -42.52 9.38
CA GLU A 7 -3.55 -43.18 8.14
C GLU A 7 -2.06 -43.59 8.19
N PRO A 8 -1.70 -44.80 7.72
CA PRO A 8 -0.32 -45.28 7.78
C PRO A 8 0.58 -44.54 6.80
N VAL A 9 1.85 -44.37 7.17
CA VAL A 9 2.90 -43.88 6.27
C VAL A 9 3.08 -44.90 5.14
N ARG A 10 2.87 -44.46 3.90
CA ARG A 10 3.10 -45.25 2.68
C ARG A 10 4.42 -44.93 2.01
N ALA A 11 4.85 -43.67 2.10
CA ALA A 11 6.12 -43.21 1.57
C ALA A 11 6.63 -42.03 2.39
N PHE A 12 7.94 -41.93 2.53
CA PHE A 12 8.61 -40.83 3.21
C PHE A 12 9.98 -40.60 2.57
N ALA A 13 10.31 -39.36 2.27
CA ALA A 13 11.61 -38.94 1.80
C ALA A 13 11.93 -37.52 2.30
N GLN A 14 13.15 -37.31 2.78
CA GLN A 14 13.68 -35.99 3.10
C GLN A 14 14.95 -35.77 2.29
N VAL A 15 15.00 -34.69 1.52
CA VAL A 15 16.19 -34.27 0.79
C VAL A 15 16.77 -33.07 1.52
N ARG A 16 17.85 -33.29 2.26
CA ARG A 16 18.61 -32.21 2.92
C ARG A 16 19.56 -31.58 1.91
N PRO A 17 19.85 -30.27 2.01
CA PRO A 17 20.94 -29.68 1.25
C PRO A 17 22.24 -30.45 1.56
N SER A 18 22.98 -30.85 0.53
CA SER A 18 24.28 -31.49 0.75
C SER A 18 25.22 -30.51 1.45
N VAL A 19 25.73 -30.90 2.62
CA VAL A 19 26.78 -30.16 3.36
C VAL A 19 28.13 -30.27 2.64
N VAL A 20 28.22 -30.02 1.33
CA VAL A 20 29.50 -30.02 0.60
C VAL A 20 29.44 -29.10 -0.63
N ALA A 21 29.74 -27.82 -0.40
CA ALA A 21 30.64 -27.05 -1.25
C ALA A 21 31.24 -25.93 -0.39
N ALA A 22 32.06 -26.31 0.59
CA ALA A 22 32.90 -25.38 1.34
C ALA A 22 33.98 -24.79 0.42
N GLY A 23 33.57 -23.79 -0.35
CA GLY A 23 34.41 -22.75 -0.94
C GLY A 23 33.86 -21.35 -0.65
N ALA A 24 32.83 -21.23 0.19
CA ALA A 24 32.33 -19.96 0.68
C ALA A 24 33.20 -19.51 1.87
N GLU A 25 33.82 -18.34 1.73
CA GLU A 25 34.57 -17.66 2.78
C GLU A 25 33.79 -17.63 4.11
N PRO A 26 34.46 -17.76 5.27
CA PRO A 26 33.81 -17.68 6.57
C PRO A 26 33.12 -16.32 6.72
N VAL A 27 31.80 -16.33 6.87
CA VAL A 27 31.05 -15.13 7.27
C VAL A 27 31.41 -14.81 8.71
N ASP A 28 31.77 -13.54 8.96
CA ASP A 28 32.20 -12.99 10.25
C ASP A 28 31.29 -13.46 11.41
N PRO A 29 31.84 -14.13 12.45
CA PRO A 29 31.09 -14.63 13.60
C PRO A 29 30.48 -13.53 14.48
N ARG A 30 30.67 -12.24 14.15
CA ARG A 30 30.01 -11.10 14.81
C ARG A 30 28.63 -10.76 14.23
N ALA A 31 28.24 -11.32 13.09
CA ALA A 31 26.86 -11.29 12.62
C ALA A 31 26.10 -12.46 13.29
N GLY A 32 25.22 -12.16 14.25
CA GLY A 32 24.53 -13.15 15.11
C GLY A 32 23.61 -14.19 14.44
N ALA A 33 23.74 -14.44 13.14
CA ALA A 33 23.13 -15.56 12.46
C ALA A 33 24.11 -16.75 12.49
N ARG A 34 23.93 -17.68 13.43
CA ARG A 34 24.43 -19.04 13.21
C ARG A 34 23.86 -19.49 11.87
N GLY A 35 24.72 -19.89 10.94
CA GLY A 35 24.32 -20.43 9.64
C GLY A 35 23.25 -21.49 9.85
N TYR A 36 22.02 -21.17 9.48
CA TYR A 36 20.90 -22.09 9.58
C TYR A 36 21.14 -23.14 8.50
N GLU A 37 21.65 -24.31 8.88
CA GLU A 37 21.61 -25.47 8.01
C GLU A 37 20.12 -25.81 7.83
N GLY A 38 19.61 -25.54 6.63
CA GLY A 38 18.23 -25.87 6.29
C GLY A 38 17.97 -27.38 6.38
N ASP A 39 16.77 -27.77 6.84
CA ASP A 39 16.34 -29.17 6.93
C ASP A 39 15.87 -29.75 5.58
N GLY A 40 15.87 -28.94 4.53
CA GLY A 40 15.57 -29.31 3.15
C GLY A 40 14.10 -29.51 2.85
N VAL A 41 13.82 -30.42 1.92
CA VAL A 41 12.45 -30.71 1.45
C VAL A 41 11.98 -32.05 1.97
N LEU A 42 10.83 -32.05 2.65
CA LEU A 42 10.13 -33.24 3.11
C LEU A 42 9.03 -33.63 2.13
N ARG A 43 8.94 -34.92 1.80
CA ARG A 43 7.87 -35.55 1.03
C ARG A 43 7.32 -36.72 1.83
N ALA A 44 6.02 -36.76 2.04
CA ALA A 44 5.39 -37.84 2.77
C ALA A 44 4.03 -38.21 2.17
N THR A 45 3.67 -39.48 2.26
CA THR A 45 2.35 -39.99 1.90
C THR A 45 1.78 -40.76 3.07
N PHE A 46 0.61 -40.34 3.55
CA PHE A 46 -0.15 -40.99 4.63
C PHE A 46 -1.50 -41.43 4.07
N GLY A 47 -1.68 -42.73 3.82
CA GLY A 47 -2.90 -43.20 3.17
C GLY A 47 -3.13 -42.51 1.80
N PRO A 48 -4.25 -41.79 1.60
CA PRO A 48 -4.52 -41.00 0.39
C PRO A 48 -3.96 -39.56 0.43
N VAL A 49 -3.31 -39.15 1.52
CA VAL A 49 -2.79 -37.80 1.71
C VAL A 49 -1.35 -37.73 1.21
N ALA A 50 -1.06 -36.80 0.31
CA ALA A 50 0.30 -36.45 -0.11
C ALA A 50 0.70 -35.09 0.46
N VAL A 51 1.90 -34.99 1.00
CA VAL A 51 2.46 -33.76 1.58
C VAL A 51 3.86 -33.51 1.02
N VAL A 52 4.10 -32.27 0.62
CA VAL A 52 5.42 -31.73 0.31
C VAL A 52 5.61 -30.48 1.17
N SER A 53 6.76 -30.36 1.83
CA SER A 53 7.06 -29.21 2.68
C SER A 53 8.49 -28.75 2.52
N ASN A 54 8.65 -27.43 2.41
CA ASN A 54 9.92 -26.77 2.55
C ASN A 54 10.20 -26.58 4.04
N LEU A 55 11.35 -27.04 4.51
CA LEU A 55 11.79 -26.84 5.90
C LEU A 55 12.91 -25.78 5.99
N ASP A 56 13.19 -25.10 4.88
CA ASP A 56 14.27 -24.12 4.77
C ASP A 56 13.75 -22.68 4.85
N PRO A 57 14.60 -21.74 5.33
CA PRO A 57 14.31 -20.31 5.27
C PRO A 57 14.43 -19.71 3.86
N ALA A 58 14.89 -20.48 2.88
CA ALA A 58 14.94 -20.09 1.47
C ALA A 58 13.80 -20.77 0.70
N PRO A 59 13.19 -20.10 -0.31
CA PRO A 59 12.17 -20.72 -1.14
C PRO A 59 12.76 -21.87 -1.98
N VAL A 60 11.93 -22.88 -2.26
CA VAL A 60 12.32 -24.06 -3.04
C VAL A 60 11.26 -24.40 -4.08
N THR A 61 11.68 -24.90 -5.23
CA THR A 61 10.77 -25.43 -6.25
C THR A 61 10.76 -26.95 -6.16
N GLU A 62 9.58 -27.52 -5.96
CA GLU A 62 9.37 -28.95 -5.86
C GLU A 62 8.21 -29.38 -6.77
N GLY A 63 8.54 -30.11 -7.84
CA GLY A 63 7.57 -30.46 -8.88
C GLY A 63 6.92 -29.20 -9.48
N PRO A 64 5.58 -29.09 -9.51
CA PRO A 64 4.90 -27.91 -10.02
C PRO A 64 4.81 -26.76 -9.00
N HIS A 65 5.23 -26.96 -7.75
CA HIS A 65 5.03 -26.00 -6.66
C HIS A 65 6.30 -25.23 -6.35
N LYS A 66 6.21 -23.90 -6.36
CA LYS A 66 7.20 -23.03 -5.73
C LYS A 66 6.77 -22.82 -4.27
N LEU A 67 7.50 -23.37 -3.32
CA LEU A 67 7.21 -23.24 -1.89
C LEU A 67 8.00 -22.05 -1.32
N PRO A 68 7.35 -21.14 -0.58
CA PRO A 68 8.04 -20.09 0.16
C PRO A 68 8.88 -20.70 1.31
N PRO A 69 9.68 -19.90 2.02
CA PRO A 69 10.30 -20.32 3.27
C PRO A 69 9.28 -20.97 4.21
N PHE A 70 9.57 -22.19 4.65
CA PHE A 70 8.69 -22.98 5.52
C PHE A 70 7.27 -23.27 4.95
N GLY A 71 7.10 -23.15 3.62
CA GLY A 71 5.84 -23.42 2.94
C GLY A 71 5.56 -24.89 2.71
N PHE A 72 4.34 -25.21 2.29
CA PHE A 72 3.91 -26.60 2.06
C PHE A 72 2.79 -26.71 1.04
N HIS A 73 2.63 -27.91 0.50
CA HIS A 73 1.45 -28.33 -0.24
C HIS A 73 1.00 -29.70 0.28
N ALA A 74 -0.29 -29.82 0.59
CA ALA A 74 -0.91 -31.05 1.03
C ALA A 74 -2.20 -31.28 0.24
N SER A 75 -2.38 -32.50 -0.26
CA SER A 75 -3.57 -32.87 -1.04
C SER A 75 -4.08 -34.25 -0.66
N ALA A 76 -5.39 -34.43 -0.75
CA ALA A 76 -6.08 -35.70 -0.65
C ALA A 76 -7.40 -35.63 -1.47
N PRO A 77 -8.13 -36.74 -1.67
CA PRO A 77 -9.43 -36.68 -2.34
C PRO A 77 -10.37 -35.67 -1.69
N GLY A 78 -10.78 -34.65 -2.46
CA GLY A 78 -11.69 -33.62 -1.99
C GLY A 78 -11.09 -32.55 -1.08
N VAL A 79 -9.77 -32.48 -0.89
CA VAL A 79 -9.14 -31.40 -0.11
C VAL A 79 -7.75 -31.03 -0.62
N VAL A 80 -7.45 -29.74 -0.62
CA VAL A 80 -6.11 -29.18 -0.80
C VAL A 80 -5.84 -28.19 0.32
N ALA A 81 -4.64 -28.20 0.89
CA ALA A 81 -4.18 -27.20 1.85
C ALA A 81 -2.75 -26.83 1.49
N ALA A 82 -2.47 -25.53 1.35
CA ALA A 82 -1.15 -25.11 0.89
C ALA A 82 -0.76 -23.73 1.42
N ASN A 83 0.55 -23.54 1.58
CA ASN A 83 1.21 -22.25 1.58
C ASN A 83 2.27 -22.28 0.46
N VAL A 84 1.99 -21.59 -0.64
CA VAL A 84 2.74 -21.70 -1.90
C VAL A 84 3.02 -20.31 -2.48
N ALA A 85 4.20 -20.10 -3.04
CA ALA A 85 4.63 -18.85 -3.63
C ALA A 85 4.08 -18.69 -5.06
N ASN A 86 3.65 -19.79 -5.69
CA ASN A 86 3.00 -19.75 -6.99
C ASN A 86 1.76 -20.64 -7.03
N VAL A 87 0.68 -20.12 -7.63
CA VAL A 87 -0.54 -20.88 -7.95
C VAL A 87 -1.02 -20.47 -9.34
N GLY A 88 -1.27 -21.43 -10.22
CA GLY A 88 -1.78 -21.15 -11.57
C GLY A 88 -0.87 -20.27 -12.43
N GLY A 89 0.44 -20.29 -12.18
CA GLY A 89 1.41 -19.43 -12.87
C GLY A 89 1.56 -18.03 -12.27
N ARG A 90 0.78 -17.67 -11.23
CA ARG A 90 0.88 -16.39 -10.55
C ARG A 90 1.80 -16.44 -9.35
N ASP A 91 2.76 -15.51 -9.28
CA ASP A 91 3.68 -15.34 -8.15
C ASP A 91 3.07 -14.45 -7.05
N PHE A 92 3.07 -14.95 -5.81
CA PHE A 92 2.59 -14.29 -4.60
C PHE A 92 3.74 -13.78 -3.70
N GLY A 93 4.99 -13.90 -4.16
CA GLY A 93 6.18 -13.45 -3.44
C GLY A 93 6.60 -14.40 -2.33
N ASP A 94 7.52 -13.94 -1.49
CA ASP A 94 8.24 -14.78 -0.53
C ASP A 94 7.38 -15.30 0.61
N GLU A 95 6.24 -14.68 0.94
CA GLU A 95 5.30 -15.22 1.93
C GLU A 95 4.29 -16.22 1.34
N GLY A 96 4.14 -16.20 0.01
CA GLY A 96 3.14 -16.96 -0.72
C GLY A 96 1.68 -16.64 -0.33
N VAL A 97 0.78 -17.51 -0.81
CA VAL A 97 -0.64 -17.52 -0.44
C VAL A 97 -0.92 -18.78 0.38
N SER A 98 -1.61 -18.61 1.51
CA SER A 98 -2.05 -19.71 2.36
C SER A 98 -3.54 -19.97 2.17
N PHE A 99 -3.92 -21.21 1.88
CA PHE A 99 -5.32 -21.56 1.69
C PHE A 99 -5.63 -23.02 2.06
N VAL A 100 -6.92 -23.29 2.25
CA VAL A 100 -7.51 -24.63 2.30
C VAL A 100 -8.73 -24.63 1.39
N THR A 101 -8.85 -25.63 0.54
CA THR A 101 -10.06 -25.89 -0.25
C THR A 101 -10.55 -27.30 0.05
N GLN A 102 -11.84 -27.46 0.28
CA GLN A 102 -12.45 -28.75 0.60
C GLN A 102 -13.79 -28.89 -0.10
N GLY A 103 -14.02 -29.96 -0.84
CA GLY A 103 -15.27 -30.11 -1.59
C GLY A 103 -15.36 -31.34 -2.48
N ASP A 104 -16.50 -31.42 -3.15
CA ASP A 104 -16.84 -32.42 -4.16
C ASP A 104 -17.26 -31.75 -5.48
N ALA A 105 -17.73 -32.55 -6.44
CA ALA A 105 -18.12 -32.04 -7.75
C ALA A 105 -19.26 -31.01 -7.76
N ARG A 106 -19.95 -30.77 -6.63
CA ARG A 106 -21.08 -29.83 -6.53
C ARG A 106 -20.74 -28.59 -5.70
N LYS A 107 -20.00 -28.78 -4.62
CA LYS A 107 -19.72 -27.71 -3.65
C LYS A 107 -18.29 -27.81 -3.15
N ALA A 108 -17.62 -26.67 -3.04
CA ALA A 108 -16.37 -26.55 -2.29
C ALA A 108 -16.43 -25.37 -1.31
N GLU A 109 -15.78 -25.54 -0.17
CA GLU A 109 -15.49 -24.50 0.81
C GLU A 109 -14.02 -24.09 0.64
N VAL A 110 -13.79 -22.79 0.69
CA VAL A 110 -12.50 -22.17 0.42
C VAL A 110 -12.18 -21.26 1.58
N TRP A 111 -11.05 -21.52 2.24
CA TRP A 111 -10.47 -20.64 3.24
C TRP A 111 -9.16 -20.06 2.72
N VAL A 112 -8.99 -18.74 2.80
CA VAL A 112 -7.78 -18.06 2.34
C VAL A 112 -7.27 -17.16 3.45
N TYR A 113 -5.98 -17.28 3.79
CA TYR A 113 -5.32 -16.39 4.74
C TYR A 113 -4.46 -15.37 4.00
N ALA A 114 -5.02 -14.18 3.79
CA ALA A 114 -4.40 -13.12 2.99
C ALA A 114 -4.96 -11.72 3.34
N PRO A 115 -4.29 -10.64 2.91
CA PRO A 115 -4.75 -9.28 3.15
C PRO A 115 -6.13 -9.00 2.53
N ALA A 116 -6.85 -8.04 3.12
CA ALA A 116 -8.15 -7.61 2.59
C ALA A 116 -8.03 -6.92 1.22
N GLY A 117 -9.01 -7.14 0.34
CA GLY A 117 -9.09 -6.50 -0.98
C GLY A 117 -8.10 -7.01 -2.02
N ASP A 118 -7.13 -7.85 -1.63
CA ASP A 118 -6.18 -8.49 -2.52
C ASP A 118 -6.85 -9.54 -3.40
N GLU A 119 -6.20 -9.87 -4.51
CA GLU A 119 -6.58 -11.02 -5.32
C GLU A 119 -5.82 -12.26 -4.85
N ALA A 120 -6.52 -13.34 -4.59
CA ALA A 120 -5.96 -14.63 -4.21
C ALA A 120 -6.22 -15.67 -5.31
N ALA A 121 -5.33 -16.65 -5.41
CA ALA A 121 -5.54 -17.83 -6.24
C ALA A 121 -5.42 -19.08 -5.37
N VAL A 122 -6.35 -20.01 -5.56
CA VAL A 122 -6.41 -21.27 -4.80
C VAL A 122 -6.57 -22.44 -5.76
N GLU A 123 -5.93 -23.56 -5.43
CA GLU A 123 -6.19 -24.82 -6.12
C GLU A 123 -7.50 -25.42 -5.61
N LEU A 124 -8.38 -25.84 -6.53
CA LEU A 124 -9.58 -26.58 -6.19
C LEU A 124 -9.29 -28.09 -6.19
N PRO A 125 -9.99 -28.88 -5.36
CA PRO A 125 -9.93 -30.34 -5.46
C PRO A 125 -10.31 -30.80 -6.87
N ALA A 126 -9.65 -31.85 -7.37
CA ALA A 126 -9.79 -32.30 -8.77
C ALA A 126 -11.22 -32.62 -9.22
N ALA A 127 -12.12 -32.95 -8.29
CA ALA A 127 -13.53 -33.20 -8.58
C ALA A 127 -14.33 -31.92 -8.90
N VAL A 128 -13.85 -30.75 -8.47
CA VAL A 128 -14.52 -29.46 -8.62
C VAL A 128 -14.13 -28.85 -9.97
N SER A 129 -15.08 -28.71 -10.88
CA SER A 129 -14.84 -28.12 -12.20
C SER A 129 -16.09 -27.44 -12.75
N GLY A 130 -15.92 -26.55 -13.73
CA GLY A 130 -17.02 -25.87 -14.41
C GLY A 130 -17.22 -24.42 -13.99
N PRO A 131 -18.32 -23.78 -14.44
CA PRO A 131 -18.70 -22.46 -13.95
C PRO A 131 -19.22 -22.55 -12.51
N PHE A 132 -18.83 -21.58 -11.70
CA PHE A 132 -19.16 -21.53 -10.29
C PHE A 132 -19.90 -20.24 -9.94
N THR A 133 -20.67 -20.33 -8.88
CA THR A 133 -21.06 -19.18 -8.08
C THR A 133 -20.26 -19.21 -6.78
N VAL A 134 -19.58 -18.11 -6.46
CA VAL A 134 -18.80 -17.96 -5.24
C VAL A 134 -19.45 -16.93 -4.34
N ALA A 135 -19.54 -17.23 -3.05
CA ALA A 135 -20.05 -16.31 -2.03
C ALA A 135 -19.12 -16.31 -0.82
N PHE A 136 -18.65 -15.13 -0.41
CA PHE A 136 -18.09 -14.95 0.93
C PHE A 136 -19.23 -14.83 1.96
N ASP A 137 -18.98 -15.11 3.23
CA ASP A 137 -20.02 -15.21 4.28
C ASP A 137 -21.06 -14.08 4.28
N ASP A 138 -20.62 -12.83 4.11
CA ASP A 138 -21.49 -11.64 4.05
C ASP A 138 -21.46 -10.93 2.67
N GLY A 139 -20.95 -11.62 1.64
CA GLY A 139 -20.68 -11.05 0.32
C GLY A 139 -21.76 -11.33 -0.73
N PRO A 140 -21.79 -10.55 -1.82
CA PRO A 140 -22.63 -10.88 -2.97
C PRO A 140 -22.15 -12.18 -3.63
N LYS A 141 -23.08 -12.90 -4.25
CA LYS A 141 -22.77 -14.05 -5.11
C LYS A 141 -22.12 -13.57 -6.41
N VAL A 142 -20.94 -14.08 -6.74
CA VAL A 142 -20.18 -13.75 -7.95
C VAL A 142 -20.06 -14.99 -8.84
N LYS A 143 -20.37 -14.85 -10.14
CA LYS A 143 -20.15 -15.91 -11.12
C LYS A 143 -18.71 -15.87 -11.61
N THR A 144 -18.04 -17.01 -11.62
CA THR A 144 -16.65 -17.16 -12.06
C THR A 144 -16.39 -18.59 -12.56
N ALA A 145 -15.17 -18.90 -13.00
CA ALA A 145 -14.75 -20.24 -13.37
C ALA A 145 -13.30 -20.47 -12.91
N ALA A 146 -12.91 -21.73 -12.74
CA ALA A 146 -11.52 -22.08 -12.51
C ALA A 146 -10.82 -22.36 -13.84
N GLU A 147 -9.59 -21.88 -13.95
CA GLU A 147 -8.72 -22.16 -15.08
C GLU A 147 -7.70 -23.20 -14.64
N LYS A 148 -7.67 -24.36 -15.32
CA LYS A 148 -6.75 -25.47 -15.00
C LYS A 148 -6.79 -25.89 -13.52
N GLY A 149 -7.98 -25.88 -12.92
CA GLY A 149 -8.19 -26.23 -11.50
C GLY A 149 -7.84 -25.13 -10.50
N VAL A 150 -7.51 -23.92 -10.97
CA VAL A 150 -7.21 -22.77 -10.12
C VAL A 150 -8.35 -21.77 -10.15
N LEU A 151 -8.84 -21.41 -8.97
CA LEU A 151 -9.86 -20.39 -8.77
C LEU A 151 -9.19 -19.09 -8.31
N THR A 152 -9.41 -18.02 -9.06
CA THR A 152 -8.96 -16.66 -8.70
C THR A 152 -10.12 -15.88 -8.09
N LEU A 153 -9.88 -15.25 -6.93
CA LEU A 153 -10.88 -14.55 -6.14
C LEU A 153 -10.36 -13.17 -5.75
N ARG A 154 -11.20 -12.13 -5.89
CA ARG A 154 -10.99 -10.85 -5.20
C ARG A 154 -11.51 -11.00 -3.76
N LEU A 155 -10.64 -10.84 -2.77
CA LEU A 155 -11.01 -10.94 -1.36
C LEU A 155 -11.83 -9.70 -0.93
N PRO A 156 -12.76 -9.85 0.03
CA PRO A 156 -13.54 -8.71 0.53
C PRO A 156 -12.65 -7.62 1.14
N SER A 157 -13.22 -6.41 1.25
CA SER A 157 -12.63 -5.32 2.02
C SER A 157 -12.55 -5.66 3.51
N ARG A 158 -11.72 -4.92 4.25
CA ARG A 158 -11.51 -5.09 5.68
C ARG A 158 -12.88 -5.18 6.43
N PRO A 159 -13.10 -6.20 7.28
CA PRO A 159 -14.35 -6.32 8.02
C PRO A 159 -14.61 -5.08 8.89
N GLY A 160 -15.84 -4.58 8.88
CA GLY A 160 -16.27 -3.45 9.72
C GLY A 160 -15.79 -2.06 9.27
N VAL A 161 -15.02 -1.94 8.18
CA VAL A 161 -14.58 -0.65 7.64
C VAL A 161 -15.09 -0.50 6.20
N PRO A 162 -16.18 0.26 5.96
CA PRO A 162 -16.69 0.47 4.61
C PRO A 162 -15.64 1.22 3.78
N ARG A 163 -15.35 0.70 2.58
CA ARG A 163 -14.58 1.43 1.58
C ARG A 163 -15.50 2.18 0.63
N LEU A 164 -15.16 3.44 0.38
CA LEU A 164 -15.79 4.25 -0.64
C LEU A 164 -15.15 3.92 -1.99
N GLU A 165 -15.96 3.32 -2.85
CA GLU A 165 -15.58 3.04 -4.24
C GLU A 165 -15.80 4.26 -5.14
N PRO A 166 -15.03 4.41 -6.22
CA PRO A 166 -15.30 5.45 -7.21
C PRO A 166 -16.71 5.30 -7.80
N PRO A 167 -17.43 6.41 -8.05
CA PRO A 167 -18.67 6.36 -8.81
C PRO A 167 -18.45 5.65 -10.16
N ALA A 168 -19.44 4.90 -10.63
CA ALA A 168 -19.32 4.09 -11.86
C ALA A 168 -18.86 4.90 -13.09
N ALA A 169 -19.21 6.20 -13.16
CA ALA A 169 -18.79 7.09 -14.23
C ALA A 169 -17.26 7.36 -14.26
N LEU A 170 -16.58 7.22 -13.12
CA LEU A 170 -15.17 7.52 -12.90
C LEU A 170 -14.31 6.25 -12.67
N ALA A 171 -14.94 5.14 -12.27
CA ALA A 171 -14.25 3.90 -11.92
C ALA A 171 -13.31 3.42 -13.05
N GLY A 172 -12.06 3.15 -12.69
CA GLY A 172 -11.03 2.66 -13.62
C GLY A 172 -10.51 3.68 -14.64
N LYS A 173 -10.97 4.94 -14.60
CA LYS A 173 -10.52 6.00 -15.53
C LYS A 173 -9.46 6.88 -14.91
N ALA A 174 -8.53 7.35 -15.75
CA ALA A 174 -7.66 8.45 -15.37
C ALA A 174 -8.48 9.75 -15.21
N PRO A 175 -8.07 10.67 -14.33
CA PRO A 175 -8.66 12.01 -14.24
C PRO A 175 -8.67 12.79 -15.56
N SER A 176 -7.72 12.55 -16.46
CA SER A 176 -7.72 13.09 -17.83
C SER A 176 -8.93 12.64 -18.67
N ASP A 177 -9.59 11.56 -18.29
CA ASP A 177 -10.72 10.95 -18.99
C ASP A 177 -12.04 11.15 -18.23
N TRP A 178 -12.02 11.89 -17.13
CA TRP A 178 -13.24 12.23 -16.40
C TRP A 178 -14.09 13.23 -17.20
N PRO A 179 -15.43 13.14 -17.08
CA PRO A 179 -16.32 14.09 -17.74
C PRO A 179 -16.21 15.48 -17.11
N GLY A 180 -16.35 16.51 -17.93
CA GLY A 180 -16.42 17.90 -17.48
C GLY A 180 -15.13 18.69 -17.73
N ALA A 181 -14.99 19.80 -16.99
CA ALA A 181 -13.80 20.66 -17.09
C ALA A 181 -12.58 19.97 -16.49
N ARG A 182 -11.38 20.41 -16.92
CA ARG A 182 -10.13 19.93 -16.30
C ARG A 182 -10.08 20.37 -14.84
N PRO A 183 -9.71 19.48 -13.91
CA PRO A 183 -9.55 19.84 -12.51
C PRO A 183 -8.35 20.77 -12.34
N LYS A 184 -8.24 21.38 -11.15
CA LYS A 184 -7.14 22.28 -10.76
C LYS A 184 -6.24 21.63 -9.70
N ILE A 185 -5.05 22.18 -9.52
CA ILE A 185 -4.20 21.91 -8.36
C ILE A 185 -4.25 23.14 -7.45
N GLY A 186 -4.67 22.96 -6.20
CA GLY A 186 -4.66 23.98 -5.17
C GLY A 186 -3.35 23.94 -4.39
N VAL A 187 -2.72 25.09 -4.17
CA VAL A 187 -1.62 25.23 -3.21
C VAL A 187 -2.07 26.22 -2.15
N LEU A 188 -2.00 25.84 -0.87
CA LEU A 188 -2.36 26.77 0.21
C LEU A 188 -1.31 27.88 0.30
N ASP A 189 -1.75 29.13 0.18
CA ASP A 189 -0.91 30.31 0.33
C ASP A 189 -1.66 31.38 1.14
N PHE A 190 -1.65 31.18 2.46
CA PHE A 190 -2.33 32.01 3.45
C PHE A 190 -1.54 33.31 3.77
N GLY A 191 -0.54 33.61 2.94
CA GLY A 191 0.26 34.81 3.00
C GLY A 191 1.32 34.82 4.11
N PRO A 192 2.06 35.93 4.25
CA PRO A 192 3.29 36.01 5.05
C PRO A 192 3.10 35.82 6.55
N GLY A 193 1.85 35.85 7.03
CA GLY A 193 1.56 35.65 8.45
C GLY A 193 1.53 34.18 8.89
N MET A 194 1.39 33.24 7.96
CA MET A 194 1.45 31.80 8.24
C MET A 194 2.81 31.29 7.80
N ALA A 195 3.71 31.08 8.75
CA ALA A 195 5.07 30.61 8.44
C ALA A 195 5.08 29.08 8.27
N PRO A 196 5.73 28.55 7.22
CA PRO A 196 6.05 27.14 7.14
C PRO A 196 6.96 26.72 8.30
N THR A 197 6.79 25.49 8.76
CA THR A 197 7.61 24.91 9.82
C THR A 197 8.35 23.71 9.27
N TRP A 198 9.64 23.55 9.62
CA TRP A 198 10.41 22.38 9.19
C TRP A 198 10.45 22.13 7.68
N THR A 199 10.29 23.19 6.90
CA THR A 199 10.46 23.19 5.46
C THR A 199 10.98 24.55 5.02
N THR A 200 11.87 24.54 4.04
CA THR A 200 12.35 25.76 3.38
C THR A 200 11.57 26.06 2.10
N ILE A 201 10.79 25.09 1.60
CA ILE A 201 10.00 25.19 0.37
C ILE A 201 8.76 26.05 0.64
N GLN A 202 8.64 27.18 -0.05
CA GLN A 202 7.57 28.14 0.14
C GLN A 202 6.35 27.83 -0.75
N PRO A 203 5.14 28.32 -0.42
CA PRO A 203 3.97 28.20 -1.30
C PRO A 203 4.24 28.63 -2.75
N ALA A 204 5.02 29.71 -2.93
CA ALA A 204 5.39 30.22 -4.25
C ALA A 204 6.24 29.23 -5.07
N ASP A 205 7.11 28.44 -4.42
CA ASP A 205 7.93 27.43 -5.10
C ASP A 205 7.06 26.30 -5.66
N TRP A 206 6.08 25.85 -4.88
CA TRP A 206 5.09 24.85 -5.31
C TRP A 206 4.23 25.37 -6.47
N LEU A 207 3.70 26.59 -6.34
CA LEU A 207 2.91 27.21 -7.40
C LEU A 207 3.71 27.33 -8.69
N LYS A 208 4.95 27.82 -8.62
CA LYS A 208 5.85 27.93 -9.77
C LYS A 208 6.12 26.57 -10.40
N ALA A 209 6.41 25.56 -9.59
CA ALA A 209 6.71 24.22 -10.09
C ALA A 209 5.52 23.58 -10.80
N PHE A 210 4.32 23.61 -10.22
CA PHE A 210 3.13 23.08 -10.87
C PHE A 210 2.74 23.89 -12.12
N ALA A 211 2.81 25.23 -12.07
CA ALA A 211 2.52 26.08 -13.23
C ALA A 211 3.50 25.88 -14.39
N GLY A 212 4.77 25.55 -14.10
CA GLY A 212 5.79 25.24 -15.10
C GLY A 212 5.80 23.78 -15.57
N SER A 213 4.98 22.91 -14.96
CA SER A 213 4.96 21.49 -15.28
C SER A 213 4.09 21.17 -16.50
N ARG A 214 4.30 19.98 -17.08
CA ARG A 214 3.49 19.44 -18.19
C ARG A 214 1.99 19.40 -17.89
N LEU A 215 1.61 19.19 -16.62
CA LEU A 215 0.22 19.30 -16.18
C LEU A 215 -0.41 20.63 -16.60
N ALA A 216 0.27 21.74 -16.35
CA ALA A 216 -0.24 23.07 -16.67
C ALA A 216 0.00 23.44 -18.15
N THR A 217 1.20 23.18 -18.67
CA THR A 217 1.63 23.70 -19.98
C THR A 217 1.09 22.89 -21.17
N GLU A 218 0.84 21.58 -21.00
CA GLU A 218 0.37 20.71 -22.08
C GLU A 218 -1.01 20.10 -21.79
N LEU A 219 -1.28 19.76 -20.52
CA LEU A 219 -2.49 19.00 -20.15
C LEU A 219 -3.64 19.89 -19.64
N GLY A 220 -3.41 21.20 -19.49
CA GLY A 220 -4.42 22.20 -19.15
C GLY A 220 -4.88 22.17 -17.68
N VAL A 221 -4.13 21.52 -16.79
CA VAL A 221 -4.39 21.46 -15.34
C VAL A 221 -3.71 22.64 -14.66
N SER A 222 -4.46 23.71 -14.39
CA SER A 222 -3.92 24.92 -13.78
C SER A 222 -3.61 24.75 -12.29
N ALA A 223 -2.51 25.36 -11.84
CA ALA A 223 -2.17 25.52 -10.43
C ALA A 223 -2.70 26.86 -9.90
N VAL A 224 -3.37 26.85 -8.74
CA VAL A 224 -4.04 28.03 -8.18
C VAL A 224 -3.75 28.13 -6.68
N ALA A 225 -3.46 29.35 -6.22
CA ALA A 225 -3.31 29.65 -4.80
C ALA A 225 -4.68 29.63 -4.10
N ILE A 226 -4.75 28.96 -2.95
CA ILE A 226 -5.88 29.00 -2.03
C ILE A 226 -5.49 29.89 -0.86
N ALA A 227 -6.04 31.10 -0.80
CA ALA A 227 -5.50 32.18 0.03
C ALA A 227 -6.10 32.27 1.44
N ASN A 228 -7.20 31.57 1.70
CA ASN A 228 -7.90 31.62 2.97
C ASN A 228 -8.72 30.35 3.20
N TYR A 229 -9.24 30.20 4.42
CA TYR A 229 -10.00 29.01 4.82
C TYR A 229 -11.34 28.88 4.08
N ALA A 230 -12.01 29.98 3.73
CA ALA A 230 -13.29 29.91 3.01
C ALA A 230 -13.10 29.29 1.62
N ASP A 231 -12.03 29.69 0.92
CA ASP A 231 -11.65 29.13 -0.39
C ASP A 231 -11.22 27.67 -0.27
N LEU A 232 -10.47 27.31 0.78
CA LEU A 232 -10.12 25.92 1.08
C LEU A 232 -11.39 25.07 1.29
N ALA A 233 -12.31 25.53 2.13
CA ALA A 233 -13.55 24.82 2.39
C ALA A 233 -14.41 24.69 1.13
N ALA A 234 -14.41 25.70 0.26
CA ALA A 234 -15.06 25.64 -1.05
C ALA A 234 -14.39 24.62 -1.99
N ALA A 235 -13.06 24.56 -2.03
CA ALA A 235 -12.32 23.59 -2.83
C ALA A 235 -12.59 22.15 -2.37
N LEU A 236 -12.53 21.89 -1.07
CA LEU A 236 -12.84 20.57 -0.48
C LEU A 236 -14.28 20.13 -0.81
N ARG A 237 -15.26 21.04 -0.71
CA ARG A 237 -16.66 20.75 -1.07
C ARG A 237 -16.87 20.51 -2.57
N ALA A 238 -16.14 21.21 -3.44
CA ALA A 238 -16.23 21.05 -4.88
C ALA A 238 -15.68 19.69 -5.35
N GLY A 239 -14.80 19.07 -4.56
CA GLY A 239 -14.37 17.69 -4.73
C GLY A 239 -13.36 17.46 -5.86
N PRO A 240 -12.99 16.18 -6.08
CA PRO A 240 -11.84 15.82 -6.93
C PRO A 240 -11.98 16.17 -8.40
N THR A 241 -13.22 16.19 -8.92
CA THR A 241 -13.49 16.55 -10.31
C THR A 241 -13.26 18.04 -10.59
N ALA A 242 -13.26 18.89 -9.56
CA ALA A 242 -12.92 20.31 -9.66
C ALA A 242 -11.48 20.59 -9.20
N TRP A 243 -11.00 19.85 -8.19
CA TRP A 243 -9.68 19.99 -7.61
C TRP A 243 -9.01 18.62 -7.56
N LEU A 244 -8.08 18.34 -8.45
CA LEU A 244 -7.37 17.06 -8.50
C LEU A 244 -6.57 16.86 -7.22
N ALA A 245 -5.88 17.94 -6.81
CA ALA A 245 -5.02 17.94 -5.66
C ALA A 245 -5.09 19.25 -4.88
N ILE A 246 -4.90 19.18 -3.57
CA ILE A 246 -4.67 20.32 -2.69
C ILE A 246 -3.39 20.05 -1.90
N LEU A 247 -2.44 20.99 -1.93
CA LEU A 247 -1.17 20.88 -1.24
C LEU A 247 -1.08 21.87 -0.09
N ASN A 248 -0.83 21.35 1.10
CA ASN A 248 -0.46 22.10 2.29
C ASN A 248 1.08 22.22 2.37
N PRO A 249 1.68 23.40 2.11
CA PRO A 249 3.13 23.57 2.09
C PRO A 249 3.71 23.90 3.47
N TYR A 250 2.90 23.96 4.53
CA TYR A 250 3.26 24.61 5.79
C TYR A 250 3.94 23.72 6.83
N GLY A 251 4.40 22.51 6.46
CA GLY A 251 5.10 21.67 7.41
C GLY A 251 4.18 20.96 8.37
N GLU A 252 4.42 21.22 9.66
CA GLU A 252 3.59 20.76 10.77
C GLU A 252 2.27 21.55 10.91
N ASN A 253 2.18 22.70 10.26
CA ASN A 253 1.02 23.58 10.34
C ASN A 253 -0.02 23.25 9.28
N PHE A 254 -1.30 23.35 9.64
CA PHE A 254 -2.42 23.30 8.69
C PHE A 254 -3.50 24.30 9.08
N PRO A 255 -4.26 24.85 8.13
CA PRO A 255 -5.28 25.84 8.45
C PRO A 255 -6.52 25.21 9.10
N ALA A 256 -7.14 25.91 10.04
CA ALA A 256 -8.43 25.57 10.63
C ALA A 256 -9.39 26.77 10.57
N ALA A 257 -10.70 26.49 10.58
CA ALA A 257 -11.73 27.53 10.46
C ALA A 257 -11.65 28.59 11.57
N ALA A 258 -11.41 28.11 12.79
CA ALA A 258 -11.35 28.88 14.02
C ALA A 258 -10.63 28.02 15.10
N PRO A 259 -10.25 28.60 16.25
CA PRO A 259 -9.69 27.83 17.37
C PRO A 259 -10.61 26.67 17.78
N GLY A 260 -10.03 25.50 18.05
CA GLY A 260 -10.76 24.28 18.44
C GLY A 260 -11.52 23.60 17.30
N LYS A 261 -11.49 24.13 16.07
CA LYS A 261 -12.21 23.58 14.90
C LYS A 261 -11.37 22.68 13.99
N TRP A 262 -10.19 22.27 14.44
CA TRP A 262 -9.27 21.46 13.64
C TRP A 262 -9.87 20.14 13.18
N ARG A 263 -10.71 19.48 14.00
CA ARG A 263 -11.35 18.19 13.65
C ARG A 263 -12.27 18.32 12.44
N GLU A 264 -13.02 19.41 12.35
CA GLU A 264 -13.95 19.68 11.25
C GLU A 264 -13.18 19.85 9.93
N THR A 265 -12.00 20.51 9.99
CA THR A 265 -11.11 20.59 8.83
C THR A 265 -10.55 19.23 8.43
N LEU A 266 -10.07 18.44 9.39
CA LEU A 266 -9.53 17.10 9.09
C LEU A 266 -10.61 16.14 8.58
N GLU A 267 -11.86 16.29 9.03
CA GLU A 267 -13.00 15.55 8.50
C GLU A 267 -13.29 15.94 7.04
N ALA A 268 -13.24 17.23 6.71
CA ALA A 268 -13.38 17.68 5.33
C ALA A 268 -12.23 17.19 4.42
N VAL A 269 -10.99 17.17 4.93
CA VAL A 269 -9.83 16.60 4.22
C VAL A 269 -10.01 15.09 4.03
N ARG A 270 -10.42 14.35 5.06
CA ARG A 270 -10.74 12.92 4.96
C ARG A 270 -11.78 12.70 3.87
N GLY A 271 -12.91 13.41 3.93
CA GLY A 271 -13.99 13.27 2.96
C GLY A 271 -13.52 13.53 1.54
N TYR A 272 -12.72 14.58 1.32
CA TYR A 272 -12.12 14.88 0.02
C TYR A 272 -11.20 13.75 -0.48
N VAL A 273 -10.32 13.23 0.37
CA VAL A 273 -9.42 12.12 0.02
C VAL A 273 -10.19 10.83 -0.24
N GLU A 274 -11.12 10.46 0.64
CA GLU A 274 -11.90 9.23 0.48
C GLU A 274 -12.79 9.26 -0.79
N ASN A 275 -13.19 10.46 -1.24
CA ASN A 275 -13.98 10.63 -2.47
C ASN A 275 -13.15 10.80 -3.75
N GLY A 276 -11.82 10.63 -3.71
CA GLY A 276 -10.96 10.63 -4.91
C GLY A 276 -9.93 11.75 -4.99
N GLY A 277 -9.94 12.70 -4.05
CA GLY A 277 -9.02 13.84 -4.03
C GLY A 277 -7.61 13.46 -3.59
N SER A 278 -6.60 14.18 -4.09
CA SER A 278 -5.22 14.09 -3.58
C SER A 278 -4.92 15.24 -2.60
N TRP A 279 -4.62 14.93 -1.34
CA TRP A 279 -4.17 15.92 -0.35
C TRP A 279 -2.69 15.71 -0.06
N TRP A 280 -1.87 16.77 -0.15
CA TRP A 280 -0.44 16.72 0.16
C TRP A 280 -0.12 17.42 1.48
N GLU A 281 0.56 16.70 2.37
CA GLU A 281 1.26 17.27 3.53
C GLU A 281 2.77 17.27 3.29
N THR A 282 3.42 18.36 3.64
CA THR A 282 4.87 18.53 3.43
C THR A 282 5.61 18.55 4.74
N ALA A 283 6.69 17.77 4.86
CA ALA A 283 7.68 17.81 5.95
C ALA A 283 7.17 17.58 7.39
N GLY A 284 8.13 17.47 8.31
CA GLY A 284 7.92 17.45 9.76
C GLY A 284 6.92 16.38 10.25
N TYR A 285 6.31 16.64 11.40
CA TYR A 285 5.14 15.91 11.87
C TYR A 285 3.86 16.50 11.28
N SER A 286 3.49 16.08 10.08
CA SER A 286 2.28 16.57 9.38
C SER A 286 1.07 16.72 10.30
N LEU A 287 0.30 17.81 10.13
CA LEU A 287 -0.92 18.08 10.91
C LEU A 287 -0.74 18.19 12.44
N TYR A 288 0.43 18.61 12.92
CA TYR A 288 0.71 18.73 14.36
C TYR A 288 0.11 19.99 15.00
N SER A 289 -0.03 21.08 14.23
CA SER A 289 -0.52 22.36 14.72
C SER A 289 -1.60 22.94 13.81
N ALA A 290 -2.79 23.14 14.36
CA ALA A 290 -3.87 23.81 13.64
C ALA A 290 -3.67 25.32 13.74
N VAL A 291 -3.81 26.04 12.62
CA VAL A 291 -3.58 27.48 12.56
C VAL A 291 -4.84 28.18 12.08
N SER A 292 -5.32 29.16 12.83
CA SER A 292 -6.53 29.92 12.49
C SER A 292 -6.32 31.42 12.62
N ARG A 293 -7.17 32.20 11.97
CA ARG A 293 -7.18 33.66 12.06
C ARG A 293 -8.09 34.09 13.21
N VAL A 294 -7.52 34.76 14.21
CA VAL A 294 -8.24 35.38 15.34
C VAL A 294 -7.85 36.85 15.40
N ASP A 295 -8.84 37.74 15.33
CA ASP A 295 -8.62 39.21 15.38
C ASP A 295 -7.53 39.71 14.43
N GLY A 296 -7.49 39.15 13.21
CA GLY A 296 -6.50 39.53 12.20
C GLY A 296 -5.08 39.03 12.47
N ARG A 297 -4.88 38.10 13.40
CA ARG A 297 -3.59 37.44 13.66
C ARG A 297 -3.71 35.94 13.48
N TRP A 298 -2.61 35.31 13.09
CA TRP A 298 -2.53 33.86 13.06
C TRP A 298 -2.26 33.34 14.46
N GLN A 299 -3.04 32.36 14.87
CA GLN A 299 -2.89 31.67 16.14
C GLN A 299 -2.75 30.17 15.87
N GLY A 300 -1.69 29.59 16.40
CA GLY A 300 -1.46 28.15 16.39
C GLY A 300 -2.06 27.47 17.63
N GLU A 301 -2.65 26.31 17.42
CA GLU A 301 -3.14 25.37 18.42
C GLU A 301 -2.38 24.04 18.22
N PRO A 302 -1.36 23.75 19.03
CA PRO A 302 -0.67 22.47 18.97
C PRO A 302 -1.63 21.35 19.37
N ILE A 303 -1.88 20.42 18.45
CA ILE A 303 -2.72 19.22 18.69
C ILE A 303 -1.89 17.94 18.77
N GLY A 304 -0.58 18.05 18.52
CA GLY A 304 0.37 16.96 18.65
C GLY A 304 0.10 15.84 17.65
N SER A 305 0.27 14.59 18.09
CA SER A 305 -0.03 13.41 17.27
C SER A 305 -1.51 13.25 16.92
N SER A 306 -2.41 14.02 17.53
CA SER A 306 -3.87 13.90 17.34
C SER A 306 -4.29 14.15 15.89
N GLY A 307 -3.55 14.98 15.14
CA GLY A 307 -3.86 15.28 13.74
C GLY A 307 -3.74 14.06 12.83
N MET A 308 -2.57 13.43 12.79
CA MET A 308 -2.37 12.19 12.01
C MET A 308 -3.13 11.00 12.58
N SER A 309 -3.22 10.92 13.92
CA SER A 309 -4.01 9.87 14.60
C SER A 309 -5.50 9.95 14.26
N PHE A 310 -6.02 11.15 13.92
CA PHE A 310 -7.38 11.29 13.41
C PHE A 310 -7.59 10.37 12.21
N PHE A 311 -6.66 10.32 11.26
CA PHE A 311 -6.70 9.45 10.08
C PHE A 311 -6.36 7.97 10.38
N GLY A 312 -6.03 7.62 11.62
CA GLY A 312 -5.54 6.29 11.99
C GLY A 312 -4.14 5.99 11.45
N LEU A 313 -3.36 7.02 11.12
CA LEU A 313 -2.06 6.88 10.48
C LEU A 313 -0.91 7.20 11.45
N PRO A 314 0.14 6.37 11.49
CA PRO A 314 1.33 6.67 12.27
C PRO A 314 2.20 7.72 11.56
N VAL A 315 3.05 8.39 12.34
CA VAL A 315 4.17 9.19 11.82
C VAL A 315 5.46 8.56 12.31
N GLY A 316 6.41 8.34 11.40
CA GLY A 316 7.68 7.71 11.74
C GLY A 316 8.45 8.43 12.85
N GLY A 317 9.19 7.68 13.65
CA GLY A 317 10.13 8.24 14.62
C GLY A 317 11.34 8.92 13.96
N GLY A 318 12.36 9.20 14.76
CA GLY A 318 13.63 9.79 14.34
C GLY A 318 13.95 11.11 15.03
N GLU A 319 15.24 11.37 15.19
CA GLU A 319 15.76 12.59 15.79
C GLU A 319 15.44 13.81 14.91
N VAL A 320 15.21 14.98 15.52
CA VAL A 320 14.90 16.22 14.78
C VAL A 320 16.08 16.64 13.90
N ASP A 321 17.30 16.45 14.38
CA ASP A 321 18.57 16.78 13.74
C ASP A 321 19.16 15.60 12.93
N GLN A 322 18.33 14.60 12.57
CA GLN A 322 18.79 13.48 11.77
C GLN A 322 19.46 13.98 10.48
N PRO A 323 20.71 13.54 10.19
CA PRO A 323 21.39 13.93 8.95
C PRO A 323 20.65 13.37 7.74
N ALA A 324 20.87 14.02 6.59
CA ALA A 324 20.40 13.50 5.33
C ALA A 324 21.02 12.12 5.06
N GLU A 325 20.23 11.21 4.48
CA GLU A 325 20.70 9.91 4.03
C GLU A 325 20.41 9.71 2.53
N PRO A 326 21.13 8.81 1.84
CA PRO A 326 20.89 8.53 0.44
C PRO A 326 19.48 8.00 0.21
N LEU A 327 18.89 8.40 -0.91
CA LEU A 327 17.52 8.02 -1.27
C LEU A 327 17.51 6.84 -2.24
N LEU A 328 16.46 6.03 -2.15
CA LEU A 328 16.19 4.93 -3.05
C LEU A 328 14.80 5.13 -3.66
N VAL A 329 14.66 4.80 -4.94
CA VAL A 329 13.38 4.83 -5.65
C VAL A 329 12.83 3.42 -5.73
N THR A 330 11.62 3.21 -5.23
CA THR A 330 10.98 1.89 -5.25
C THR A 330 10.56 1.51 -6.68
N PRO A 331 10.21 0.25 -6.98
CA PRO A 331 9.66 -0.12 -8.29
C PRO A 331 8.41 0.68 -8.68
N VAL A 332 7.52 0.96 -7.71
CA VAL A 332 6.35 1.84 -7.94
C VAL A 332 6.81 3.26 -8.22
N GLY A 333 7.79 3.76 -7.47
CA GLY A 333 8.42 5.06 -7.71
C GLY A 333 9.02 5.16 -9.11
N GLN A 334 9.71 4.13 -9.59
CA GLN A 334 10.30 4.12 -10.93
C GLN A 334 9.25 4.22 -12.03
N ALA A 335 8.12 3.50 -11.87
CA ALA A 335 7.00 3.57 -12.80
C ALA A 335 6.33 4.96 -12.80
N VAL A 336 6.22 5.60 -11.64
CA VAL A 336 5.57 6.92 -11.47
C VAL A 336 6.47 8.07 -11.91
N LEU A 337 7.75 8.03 -11.53
CA LEU A 337 8.69 9.14 -11.73
C LEU A 337 9.41 9.07 -13.07
N GLY A 338 9.42 7.91 -13.72
CA GLY A 338 10.20 7.67 -14.93
C GLY A 338 11.70 7.56 -14.65
N ALA A 339 12.45 7.09 -15.65
CA ALA A 339 13.86 6.74 -15.48
C ALA A 339 14.75 7.95 -15.09
N GLU A 340 14.54 9.11 -15.73
CA GLU A 340 15.39 10.29 -15.52
C GLU A 340 15.25 10.84 -14.09
N LEU A 341 14.02 11.12 -13.64
CA LEU A 341 13.80 11.63 -12.28
C LEU A 341 14.17 10.58 -11.24
N SER A 342 13.91 9.29 -11.51
CA SER A 342 14.34 8.23 -10.60
C SER A 342 15.85 8.21 -10.38
N ALA A 343 16.64 8.38 -11.45
CA ALA A 343 18.09 8.45 -11.35
C ALA A 343 18.56 9.68 -10.57
N LYS A 344 17.95 10.85 -10.80
CA LYS A 344 18.26 12.08 -10.02
C LYS A 344 17.95 11.91 -8.54
N VAL A 345 16.80 11.33 -8.21
CA VAL A 345 16.41 11.07 -6.81
C VAL A 345 17.36 10.06 -6.17
N ALA A 346 17.72 8.97 -6.84
CA ALA A 346 18.65 7.96 -6.32
C ALA A 346 20.08 8.50 -6.10
N ALA A 347 20.47 9.55 -6.83
CA ALA A 347 21.73 10.27 -6.62
C ALA A 347 21.66 11.37 -5.53
N SER A 348 20.48 11.58 -4.94
CA SER A 348 20.23 12.65 -3.97
C SER A 348 20.22 12.15 -2.53
N MET A 349 20.30 13.10 -1.60
CA MET A 349 20.16 12.85 -0.16
C MET A 349 19.07 13.75 0.41
N SER A 350 18.38 13.28 1.45
CA SER A 350 17.43 14.09 2.23
C SER A 350 17.31 13.54 3.65
N PRO A 351 16.97 14.37 4.65
CA PRO A 351 16.44 13.87 5.91
C PRO A 351 15.14 13.09 5.64
N VAL A 352 15.01 11.89 6.21
CA VAL A 352 13.86 10.98 6.02
C VAL A 352 13.18 10.58 7.33
N ASN A 353 13.55 11.23 8.44
CA ASN A 353 12.84 11.16 9.72
C ASN A 353 11.36 11.55 9.54
N ARG A 354 10.47 11.17 10.47
CA ARG A 354 9.02 11.42 10.32
C ARG A 354 8.39 10.86 9.03
N GLY A 355 9.01 9.79 8.50
CA GLY A 355 8.55 9.09 7.31
C GLY A 355 7.17 8.45 7.44
N LEU A 356 6.76 7.77 6.38
CA LEU A 356 5.47 7.15 6.20
C LEU A 356 5.47 5.72 6.75
N SER A 357 5.41 5.58 8.07
CA SER A 357 5.30 4.27 8.71
C SER A 357 4.01 3.55 8.27
N ARG A 358 4.09 2.23 8.18
CA ARG A 358 2.95 1.36 7.87
C ARG A 358 2.49 0.71 9.15
N GLY A 359 1.20 0.84 9.45
CA GLY A 359 0.57 0.07 10.51
C GLY A 359 0.13 -1.30 10.01
N VAL A 360 -0.13 -2.22 10.93
CA VAL A 360 -0.87 -3.46 10.63
C VAL A 360 -2.24 -3.12 9.98
N ASP A 361 -2.84 -2.02 10.43
CA ASP A 361 -4.13 -1.52 9.99
C ASP A 361 -4.08 -0.58 8.77
N ASP A 362 -2.97 -0.56 8.03
CA ASP A 362 -2.75 0.41 6.95
C ASP A 362 -3.87 0.32 5.89
N PRO A 363 -4.57 1.44 5.61
CA PRO A 363 -5.68 1.49 4.64
C PRO A 363 -5.25 1.19 3.19
N GLY A 364 -3.97 0.97 2.95
CA GLY A 364 -3.36 0.82 1.65
C GLY A 364 -2.47 2.02 1.42
N HIS A 365 -1.19 1.77 1.19
CA HIS A 365 -0.21 2.80 0.94
C HIS A 365 0.50 2.56 -0.39
N VAL A 366 1.15 3.59 -0.88
CA VAL A 366 2.21 3.49 -1.88
C VAL A 366 3.43 4.24 -1.39
N THR A 367 4.61 3.78 -1.78
CA THR A 367 5.86 4.49 -1.50
C THR A 367 6.60 4.71 -2.80
N LEU A 368 6.94 5.96 -3.08
CA LEU A 368 7.72 6.32 -4.26
C LEU A 368 9.21 6.34 -3.93
N VAL A 369 9.57 6.95 -2.79
CA VAL A 369 10.96 7.14 -2.38
C VAL A 369 11.15 6.67 -0.93
N THR A 370 12.27 5.97 -0.65
CA THR A 370 12.67 5.54 0.70
C THR A 370 14.05 6.09 1.05
N GLY A 371 14.39 6.08 2.34
CA GLY A 371 15.77 6.14 2.81
C GLY A 371 16.53 4.81 2.63
N GLN A 372 17.76 4.76 3.14
CA GLN A 372 18.67 3.61 3.01
C GLN A 372 18.30 2.41 3.90
N LYS A 373 17.68 2.63 5.05
CA LYS A 373 17.30 1.54 5.96
C LYS A 373 16.00 0.88 5.50
N GLN A 374 16.10 -0.34 4.98
CA GLN A 374 15.01 -1.17 4.45
C GLN A 374 14.59 -2.35 5.37
N ASP A 375 15.09 -2.45 6.61
CA ASP A 375 14.80 -3.59 7.48
C ASP A 375 13.35 -3.59 8.00
N LEU A 376 12.51 -4.30 7.22
CA LEU A 376 11.29 -5.10 7.44
C LEU A 376 10.22 -4.77 8.50
N VAL A 377 10.42 -3.85 9.43
CA VAL A 377 9.34 -3.26 10.26
C VAL A 377 9.56 -1.74 10.45
N GLY A 378 10.63 -1.18 9.85
CA GLY A 378 11.04 0.21 10.03
C GLY A 378 11.48 0.92 8.76
N ALA A 379 11.11 0.42 7.58
CA ALA A 379 11.43 1.06 6.31
C ALA A 379 11.06 2.55 6.35
N ARG A 380 12.05 3.42 6.17
CA ARG A 380 11.88 4.87 6.20
C ARG A 380 11.33 5.34 4.87
N HIS A 381 10.06 5.01 4.64
CA HIS A 381 9.30 5.54 3.52
C HIS A 381 9.35 7.07 3.60
N PHE A 382 9.94 7.71 2.60
CA PHE A 382 10.22 9.14 2.62
C PHE A 382 9.13 9.93 1.91
N ILE A 383 8.74 9.50 0.71
CA ILE A 383 7.64 10.10 -0.06
C ILE A 383 6.69 9.00 -0.53
N GLY A 384 5.41 9.18 -0.24
CA GLY A 384 4.36 8.22 -0.59
C GLY A 384 2.97 8.72 -0.24
N ALA A 385 1.98 7.83 -0.24
CA ALA A 385 0.60 8.18 0.06
C ALA A 385 -0.20 7.04 0.68
N TYR A 386 -1.28 7.40 1.36
CA TYR A 386 -2.27 6.49 1.94
C TYR A 386 -3.64 6.68 1.26
N ARG A 387 -4.39 5.59 1.07
CA ARG A 387 -5.75 5.60 0.49
C ARG A 387 -6.84 6.08 1.44
N LEU A 388 -6.59 6.02 2.76
CA LEU A 388 -7.64 6.05 3.77
C LEU A 388 -8.75 5.03 3.40
N ASN A 389 -10.01 5.30 3.70
CA ASN A 389 -11.10 4.37 3.38
C ASN A 389 -11.71 4.60 2.00
N GLY A 390 -11.02 5.26 1.07
CA GLY A 390 -11.61 5.56 -0.22
C GLY A 390 -10.63 5.45 -1.37
N TRP A 391 -10.84 6.27 -2.39
CA TRP A 391 -10.17 6.10 -3.67
C TRP A 391 -9.32 7.29 -4.14
N GLY A 392 -9.07 8.27 -3.27
CA GLY A 392 -8.05 9.32 -3.45
C GLY A 392 -6.76 9.02 -2.69
N TRP A 393 -5.99 10.06 -2.38
CA TRP A 393 -4.68 9.91 -1.76
C TRP A 393 -4.37 11.00 -0.73
N LEU A 394 -3.96 10.58 0.46
CA LEU A 394 -3.26 11.43 1.42
C LEU A 394 -1.75 11.23 1.22
N TRP A 395 -1.14 12.12 0.44
CA TRP A 395 0.28 12.16 0.15
C TRP A 395 1.05 12.81 1.30
N ARG A 396 2.23 12.26 1.60
CA ARG A 396 3.15 12.81 2.58
C ARG A 396 4.57 12.83 2.07
N ILE A 397 5.26 13.91 2.42
CA ILE A 397 6.71 14.05 2.33
C ILE A 397 7.22 14.07 3.77
N GLY A 398 7.99 13.06 4.16
CA GLY A 398 8.66 13.05 5.46
C GLY A 398 9.81 14.06 5.52
N GLY A 399 10.61 13.97 6.56
CA GLY A 399 11.82 14.77 6.72
C GLY A 399 11.57 16.09 7.43
N PHE A 400 12.46 16.45 8.35
CA PHE A 400 12.61 17.83 8.77
C PHE A 400 13.50 18.55 7.74
N ASN A 401 12.96 19.58 7.08
CA ASN A 401 13.56 20.30 5.95
C ASN A 401 13.95 19.37 4.80
N PRO A 402 12.97 18.69 4.17
CA PRO A 402 13.25 17.78 3.06
C PRO A 402 13.91 18.52 1.90
N ASN A 403 14.78 17.82 1.17
CA ASN A 403 15.49 18.38 0.03
C ASN A 403 14.50 18.90 -1.05
N PRO A 404 14.49 20.22 -1.36
CA PRO A 404 13.57 20.79 -2.35
C PRO A 404 13.71 20.20 -3.75
N GLU A 405 14.95 19.86 -4.15
CA GLU A 405 15.26 19.28 -5.46
C GLU A 405 14.74 17.84 -5.62
N VAL A 406 14.29 17.23 -4.52
CA VAL A 406 13.61 15.92 -4.51
C VAL A 406 12.12 16.11 -4.29
N ALA A 407 11.74 16.81 -3.23
CA ALA A 407 10.35 16.94 -2.80
C ALA A 407 9.45 17.54 -3.88
N VAL A 408 9.90 18.62 -4.53
CA VAL A 408 9.09 19.34 -5.52
C VAL A 408 8.91 18.54 -6.81
N PRO A 409 9.99 18.06 -7.48
CA PRO A 409 9.83 17.30 -8.72
C PRO A 409 9.08 15.98 -8.53
N VAL A 410 9.25 15.30 -7.38
CA VAL A 410 8.52 14.06 -7.07
C VAL A 410 7.02 14.31 -6.93
N ALA A 411 6.61 15.37 -6.25
CA ALA A 411 5.18 15.69 -6.12
C ALA A 411 4.56 16.05 -7.48
N VAL A 412 5.27 16.83 -8.31
CA VAL A 412 4.82 17.17 -9.67
C VAL A 412 4.64 15.92 -10.52
N ALA A 413 5.65 15.04 -10.56
CA ALA A 413 5.59 13.79 -11.33
C ALA A 413 4.49 12.85 -10.82
N ALA A 414 4.32 12.75 -9.50
CA ALA A 414 3.23 11.97 -8.91
C ALA A 414 1.85 12.50 -9.32
N MET A 415 1.64 13.83 -9.37
CA MET A 415 0.37 14.40 -9.82
C MET A 415 0.16 14.24 -11.32
N GLU A 416 1.22 14.30 -12.13
CA GLU A 416 1.14 14.01 -13.56
C GLU A 416 0.70 12.55 -13.79
N TYR A 417 1.31 11.62 -13.06
CA TYR A 417 0.94 10.21 -13.10
C TYR A 417 -0.52 10.01 -12.68
N VAL A 418 -0.91 10.55 -11.51
CA VAL A 418 -2.29 10.45 -11.00
C VAL A 418 -3.29 11.00 -12.00
N TYR A 419 -2.97 12.10 -12.70
CA TYR A 419 -3.88 12.69 -13.68
C TYR A 419 -4.02 11.86 -14.96
N THR A 420 -2.95 11.19 -15.40
CA THR A 420 -2.88 10.52 -16.71
C THR A 420 -3.10 9.00 -16.66
N HIS A 421 -3.16 8.41 -15.46
CA HIS A 421 -3.32 6.98 -15.28
C HIS A 421 -4.56 6.64 -14.45
N PRO A 422 -5.18 5.47 -14.69
CA PRO A 422 -6.15 4.92 -13.74
C PRO A 422 -5.55 4.86 -12.33
N PRO A 423 -6.39 4.94 -11.28
CA PRO A 423 -5.92 4.94 -9.90
C PRO A 423 -4.98 3.76 -9.62
N LEU A 424 -3.80 4.02 -9.04
CA LEU A 424 -2.81 2.98 -8.75
C LEU A 424 -3.46 1.85 -7.94
N PRO A 425 -3.19 0.57 -8.29
CA PRO A 425 -3.60 -0.55 -7.45
C PRO A 425 -2.93 -0.41 -6.09
N VAL A 426 -3.67 -0.67 -5.02
CA VAL A 426 -3.15 -0.55 -3.66
C VAL A 426 -3.32 -1.87 -2.96
N LYS A 427 -2.21 -2.37 -2.42
CA LYS A 427 -2.24 -3.50 -1.50
C LYS A 427 -2.58 -2.94 -0.12
N ALA A 428 -3.62 -3.47 0.51
CA ALA A 428 -3.92 -3.14 1.90
C ALA A 428 -2.75 -3.57 2.80
N GLY A 429 -2.61 -2.94 3.97
CA GLY A 429 -1.59 -3.29 4.97
C GLY A 429 -1.63 -4.76 5.40
N GLY A 430 -0.52 -5.22 5.96
CA GLY A 430 -0.18 -6.63 6.22
C GLY A 430 -1.04 -7.41 7.24
N VAL A 431 -2.20 -6.90 7.67
CA VAL A 431 -3.15 -7.75 8.42
C VAL A 431 -3.81 -8.70 7.43
N LYS A 432 -3.42 -9.97 7.55
CA LYS A 432 -4.09 -11.07 6.89
C LYS A 432 -5.32 -11.46 7.69
N TYR A 433 -6.41 -11.73 6.98
CA TYR A 433 -7.63 -12.28 7.56
C TYR A 433 -7.81 -13.69 7.05
N LEU A 434 -8.47 -14.54 7.83
CA LEU A 434 -8.97 -15.81 7.34
C LEU A 434 -10.32 -15.58 6.68
N TRP A 435 -10.33 -15.56 5.36
CA TRP A 435 -11.54 -15.44 4.55
C TRP A 435 -12.16 -16.80 4.33
N HIS A 436 -13.48 -16.90 4.42
CA HIS A 436 -14.23 -18.09 4.04
C HIS A 436 -15.18 -17.77 2.88
N ALA A 437 -15.18 -18.65 1.88
CA ALA A 437 -16.08 -18.61 0.75
C ALA A 437 -16.64 -19.99 0.42
N VAL A 438 -17.87 -20.00 -0.08
CA VAL A 438 -18.54 -21.18 -0.62
C VAL A 438 -18.57 -21.07 -2.14
N VAL A 439 -18.13 -22.13 -2.82
CA VAL A 439 -18.13 -22.32 -4.27
C VAL A 439 -19.19 -23.37 -4.61
N GLU A 440 -20.18 -23.00 -5.40
CA GLU A 440 -21.26 -23.87 -5.87
C GLU A 440 -21.17 -24.02 -7.39
N THR A 441 -21.16 -25.24 -7.92
CA THR A 441 -21.30 -25.45 -9.37
C THR A 441 -22.72 -25.17 -9.82
N GLY A 442 -22.86 -24.44 -10.92
CA GLY A 442 -24.17 -24.09 -11.51
C GLY A 442 -24.88 -25.26 -12.17
#